data_AF-A0A7J9QG87-F1
#
_entry.id   AF-A0A7J9QG87-F1
#
_cell.length_a   1.000
_cell.length_b   1.000
_cell.length_c   1.000
_cell.angle_alpha   90.00
_cell.angle_beta   90.00
_cell.angle_gamma   90.00
#
_symmetry.space_group_name_H-M   'P 1'
#
loop_
_entity.id
_entity.type
_entity.pdbx_description
1 polymer ?
#
loop_
_entity_poly.entity_id
_entity_poly.type
_entity_poly.pdbx_seq_one_letter_code
_entity_poly.pdbx_strand_id
1 'polypeptide(L)' 'MSQEVNWSEIGTIVKRLSREISKLPQTFPSITTVSRGGLIPARLIADQLDIQKIFVD' A
#
# COMPACT_ATOMS: atom_id res chain seq x y z
N MET A 1 -18.37 -12.80 10.28
CA MET A 1 -18.52 -13.11 8.85
C MET A 1 -17.23 -12.75 8.15
N SER A 2 -16.65 -13.64 7.35
CA SER A 2 -15.47 -13.32 6.54
C SER A 2 -15.91 -12.57 5.29
N GLN A 3 -15.31 -11.42 5.02
CA GLN A 3 -15.49 -10.74 3.74
C GLN A 3 -14.60 -11.46 2.72
N GLU A 4 -15.20 -11.98 1.65
CA GLU A 4 -14.43 -12.47 0.51
C GLU A 4 -13.95 -11.27 -0.31
N VAL A 5 -12.64 -11.14 -0.43
CA VAL A 5 -12.00 -10.05 -1.19
C VAL A 5 -11.19 -10.70 -2.29
N ASN A 6 -11.42 -10.28 -3.54
CA ASN A 6 -10.64 -10.76 -4.67
C ASN A 6 -9.42 -9.84 -4.96
N TRP A 7 -8.45 -10.36 -5.71
CA TRP A 7 -7.24 -9.60 -6.05
C TRP A 7 -7.51 -8.35 -6.89
N SER A 8 -8.58 -8.32 -7.67
CA SER A 8 -8.96 -7.16 -8.49
C SER A 8 -9.42 -5.98 -7.61
N GLU A 9 -10.18 -6.27 -6.56
CA GLU A 9 -10.59 -5.28 -5.55
C GLU A 9 -9.38 -4.73 -4.80
N ILE A 10 -8.45 -5.60 -4.38
CA ILE A 10 -7.18 -5.18 -3.77
C ILE A 10 -6.42 -4.24 -4.71
N GLY A 11 -6.28 -4.60 -5.98
CA GLY A 11 -5.62 -3.77 -6.99
C GLY A 11 -6.30 -2.40 -7.17
N THR A 12 -7.64 -2.37 -7.16
CA THR A 12 -8.42 -1.14 -7.26
C THR A 12 -8.22 -0.24 -6.04
N ILE A 13 -8.23 -0.81 -4.83
CA ILE A 13 -7.99 -0.09 -3.58
C ILE A 13 -6.58 0.48 -3.55
N VAL A 14 -5.57 -0.33 -3.89
CA VAL A 14 -4.16 0.10 -3.95
C VAL A 14 -3.99 1.27 -4.93
N LYS A 15 -4.55 1.16 -6.14
CA LYS A 15 -4.47 2.22 -7.17
C LYS A 15 -5.17 3.51 -6.74
N ARG A 16 -6.31 3.40 -6.03
CA ARG A 16 -7.02 4.55 -5.48
C ARG A 16 -6.20 5.21 -4.37
N LEU A 17 -5.68 4.41 -3.45
CA LEU A 17 -4.89 4.89 -2.32
C LEU A 17 -3.58 5.56 -2.79
N SER A 18 -2.85 4.94 -3.71
CA SER A 18 -1.63 5.53 -4.27
C SER A 18 -1.91 6.89 -4.92
N ARG A 19 -3.01 7.00 -5.68
CA ARG A 19 -3.44 8.28 -6.27
C ARG A 19 -3.70 9.35 -5.22
N GLU A 20 -4.37 9.03 -4.12
CA GLU A 20 -4.62 10.02 -3.05
C GLU A 20 -3.32 10.43 -2.35
N ILE A 21 -2.40 9.48 -2.12
CA ILE A 21 -1.08 9.79 -1.56
C ILE A 21 -0.27 10.68 -2.50
N SER A 22 -0.29 10.44 -3.82
CA SER A 22 0.44 11.26 -4.80
C SER A 22 -0.08 12.71 -4.92
N LYS A 23 -1.29 13.01 -4.42
CA LYS A 23 -1.81 14.39 -4.37
C LYS A 23 -1.26 15.17 -3.17
N LEU A 24 -0.69 14.48 -2.18
CA LEU A 24 -0.12 15.13 -1.02
C LEU A 24 1.17 15.85 -1.41
N PRO A 25 1.45 17.05 -0.86
CA PRO A 25 2.65 17.80 -1.20
C PRO A 25 3.94 17.21 -0.58
N GLN A 26 3.82 16.18 0.26
CA GLN A 26 4.96 15.51 0.90
C GLN A 26 5.52 14.37 0.05
N THR A 27 6.81 14.10 0.23
CA THR A 27 7.46 12.89 -0.29
C THR A 27 7.49 11.80 0.77
N PHE A 28 7.37 10.54 0.35
CA PHE A 28 7.35 9.38 1.23
C PHE A 28 8.55 8.48 0.93
N PRO A 29 9.72 8.70 1.59
CA PRO A 29 10.95 7.96 1.27
C PRO A 29 10.95 6.50 1.76
N SER A 30 10.00 6.13 2.62
CA SER A 30 9.86 4.77 3.15
C SER A 30 8.43 4.50 3.62
N ILE A 31 8.09 3.22 3.75
CA ILE A 31 6.84 2.75 4.36
C ILE A 31 7.15 1.74 5.47
N THR A 32 6.35 1.72 6.52
CA THR A 32 6.44 0.72 7.60
C THR A 32 5.18 -0.14 7.58
N THR A 33 5.34 -1.46 7.69
CA THR A 33 4.22 -2.40 7.72
C THR A 33 3.64 -2.53 9.12
N VAL A 34 2.38 -2.94 9.20
CA VAL A 34 1.78 -3.48 10.43
C VAL A 34 1.54 -4.96 10.21
N SER A 35 2.31 -5.81 10.88
CA SER A 35 2.29 -7.25 10.63
C SER A 35 1.08 -7.94 11.28
N ARG A 36 0.48 -8.97 10.65
CA ARG A 36 0.80 -9.54 9.32
C ARG A 36 -0.03 -8.93 8.19
N GLY A 37 -1.10 -8.19 8.52
CA GLY A 37 -2.09 -7.71 7.55
C GLY A 37 -1.57 -6.66 6.58
N GLY A 38 -0.54 -5.90 6.97
CA GLY A 38 0.05 -4.82 6.19
C GLY A 38 1.14 -5.24 5.21
N LEU A 39 1.63 -6.49 5.27
CA LEU A 39 2.77 -6.94 4.45
C LEU A 39 2.48 -6.80 2.94
N ILE A 40 1.36 -7.34 2.47
CA ILE A 40 0.98 -7.29 1.06
C ILE A 40 0.57 -5.87 0.64
N PRO A 41 -0.33 -5.16 1.33
CA PRO A 41 -0.71 -3.80 0.96
C PRO A 41 0.49 -2.84 0.91
N ALA A 42 1.41 -2.92 1.87
CA ALA A 42 2.60 -2.06 1.88
C ALA A 42 3.49 -2.32 0.66
N ARG A 43 3.71 -3.58 0.28
CA ARG A 43 4.51 -3.91 -0.91
C ARG A 43 3.87 -3.39 -2.19
N LEU A 44 2.55 -3.49 -2.33
CA LEU A 44 1.82 -3.02 -3.50
C LEU A 44 1.79 -1.49 -3.60
N ILE A 45 1.63 -0.79 -2.48
CA ILE A 45 1.69 0.68 -2.45
C ILE A 45 3.10 1.18 -2.73
N ALA A 46 4.12 0.53 -2.16
CA ALA A 46 5.51 0.87 -2.41
C ALA A 46 5.86 0.78 -3.90
N ASP A 47 5.31 -0.22 -4.60
CA ASP A 47 5.47 -0.38 -6.04
C ASP A 47 4.86 0.80 -6.84
N GLN A 48 3.63 1.20 -6.50
CA GLN A 48 2.93 2.29 -7.19
C GLN A 48 3.56 3.67 -6.95
N LEU A 49 4.24 3.86 -5.83
CA LEU A 49 4.82 5.14 -5.40
C LEU A 49 6.35 5.19 -5.54
N ASP A 50 6.96 4.16 -6.13
CA ASP A 50 8.42 4.01 -6.28
C ASP A 50 9.19 4.13 -4.94
N ILE A 51 8.64 3.55 -3.88
CA ILE A 51 9.24 3.52 -2.54
C ILE A 51 10.10 2.27 -2.40
N GLN A 52 11.41 2.45 -2.23
CA GLN A 52 12.36 1.34 -2.15
C GLN A 52 12.55 0.78 -0.74
N LYS A 53 12.27 1.59 0.29
CA LYS A 53 12.50 1.21 1.70
C LYS A 53 11.20 0.79 2.36
N ILE A 54 11.10 -0.49 2.69
CA ILE A 54 9.99 -1.07 3.46
C ILE A 54 10.55 -1.56 4.79
N PHE A 55 10.07 -1.01 5.91
CA PHE A 55 10.37 -1.51 7.25
C PHE A 55 9.28 -2.48 7.70
N VAL A 56 9.69 -3.62 8.25
CA VAL A 56 8.79 -4.61 8.85
C VAL A 56 8.96 -4.55 10.36
N ASP A 57 7.84 -4.52 11.07
CA ASP A 57 7.72 -4.57 12.53
C ASP A 57 7.98 -5.96 13.11
#